data_AF-A0A4Y7TB65-F1
#
_entry.id   AF-A0A4Y7TB65-F1
#
_cell.length_a   1.000
_cell.length_b   1.000
_cell.length_c   1.000
_cell.angle_alpha   90.00
_cell.angle_beta   90.00
_cell.angle_gamma   90.00
#
_symmetry.space_group_name_H-M   'P 1'
#
loop_
_entity.id
_entity.type
_entity.pdbx_description
1 polymer ?
#
loop_
_entity_poly.entity_id
_entity_poly.type
_entity_poly.pdbx_seq_one_letter_code
_entity_poly.pdbx_strand_id
1 'polypeptide(L)'
;MSPMQMYGAMSPTRIHPILSDLHRTPLAYDLSPRLPFSQSATEPALPYLEITHPRLPWKLIIQPTVSRGSTVTVADILAGIHANLRTNVTALEFQMAGGDPMDPGRQQRVTAAYQARCSRIPYGEARNKELKKGLKRIDFLEGVNMFEGLANTKYGAHIWCLKTTALTS
;
A
#
# COMPACT_ATOMS: atom_id res chain seq x y z
N MET A 1 49.31 13.95 1.15
CA MET A 1 48.41 13.34 0.14
C MET A 1 47.26 12.70 0.89
N SER A 2 46.11 13.36 0.98
CA SER A 2 44.91 12.86 1.67
C SER A 2 43.99 12.17 0.66
N PRO A 3 43.48 10.96 0.94
CA PRO A 3 42.49 10.32 0.09
C PRO A 3 41.12 10.97 0.36
N MET A 4 40.77 11.96 -0.46
CA MET A 4 39.48 12.64 -0.43
C MET A 4 38.52 11.96 -1.41
N GLN A 5 37.41 11.44 -0.86
CA GLN A 5 36.09 11.34 -1.48
C GLN A 5 35.96 10.49 -2.77
N MET A 6 35.79 9.18 -2.58
CA MET A 6 35.14 8.28 -3.55
C MET A 6 33.82 7.71 -3.00
N TYR A 7 33.01 8.55 -2.35
CA TYR A 7 31.59 8.25 -2.20
C TYR A 7 30.85 9.03 -3.29
N GLY A 8 30.77 8.42 -4.48
CA GLY A 8 29.82 8.88 -5.49
C GLY A 8 28.45 8.94 -4.84
N ALA A 9 27.82 10.11 -4.86
CA ALA A 9 26.48 10.30 -4.33
C ALA A 9 25.55 9.28 -4.98
N MET A 10 25.15 8.24 -4.23
CA MET A 10 24.14 7.29 -4.69
C MET A 10 22.88 8.10 -4.95
N SER A 11 22.47 8.16 -6.22
CA SER A 11 21.21 8.80 -6.60
C SER A 11 20.08 8.26 -5.73
N PRO A 12 19.19 9.12 -5.21
CA PRO A 12 18.09 8.67 -4.37
C PRO A 12 17.20 7.74 -5.19
N THR A 13 16.78 6.62 -4.58
CA THR A 13 15.86 5.69 -5.21
C THR A 13 14.55 6.39 -5.56
N ARG A 14 14.12 6.23 -6.81
CA ARG A 14 12.88 6.81 -7.35
C ARG A 14 11.87 5.72 -7.59
N ILE A 15 10.60 5.99 -7.31
CA ILE A 15 9.50 5.10 -7.69
C ILE A 15 9.10 5.39 -9.14
N HIS A 16 8.63 4.36 -9.84
CA HIS A 16 8.07 4.48 -11.17
C HIS A 16 6.95 5.54 -11.20
N PRO A 17 6.88 6.43 -12.21
CA PRO A 17 5.92 7.54 -12.24
C PRO A 17 4.45 7.13 -12.05
N ILE A 18 4.03 5.99 -12.61
CA ILE A 18 2.66 5.46 -12.42
C ILE A 18 2.30 5.16 -10.96
N LEU A 19 3.32 4.92 -10.12
CA LEU A 19 3.17 4.66 -8.70
C LEU A 19 3.45 5.90 -7.86
N SER A 20 3.89 7.02 -8.46
CA SER A 20 4.17 8.25 -7.73
C SER A 20 2.88 8.95 -7.30
N ASP A 21 2.93 9.65 -6.18
CA ASP A 21 1.82 10.47 -5.68
C ASP A 21 1.36 11.51 -6.71
N LEU A 22 0.12 11.37 -7.17
CA LEU A 22 -0.50 12.16 -8.25
C LEU A 22 -0.56 13.66 -7.95
N HIS A 23 -0.44 14.08 -6.68
CA HIS A 23 -0.40 15.49 -6.30
C HIS A 23 0.83 16.25 -6.82
N ARG A 24 1.87 15.55 -7.30
CA ARG A 24 3.12 16.18 -7.75
C ARG A 24 3.33 16.22 -9.25
N THR A 25 2.62 15.42 -10.04
CA THR A 25 2.82 15.38 -11.49
C THR A 25 1.54 14.91 -12.21
N PRO A 26 1.04 15.67 -13.19
CA PRO A 26 0.06 15.14 -14.13
C PRO A 26 0.67 13.90 -14.82
N LEU A 27 -0.05 12.78 -14.83
CA LEU A 27 0.36 11.60 -15.59
C LEU A 27 0.30 11.92 -17.09
N ALA A 28 1.43 12.32 -17.68
CA ALA A 28 1.61 12.32 -19.13
C ALA A 28 1.95 10.89 -19.59
N TYR A 29 1.08 9.93 -19.30
CA TYR A 29 1.21 8.57 -19.79
C TYR A 29 0.22 8.36 -20.94
N ASP A 30 0.75 8.13 -22.14
CA ASP A 30 -0.01 7.48 -23.19
C ASP A 30 -0.22 6.02 -22.76
N LEU A 31 -1.47 5.62 -22.49
CA LEU A 31 -1.84 4.25 -22.14
C LEU A 31 -1.83 3.31 -23.37
N SER A 32 -0.95 3.58 -24.33
CA SER A 32 -0.70 2.70 -25.49
C SER A 32 -0.30 1.29 -25.00
N PRO A 33 -0.48 0.23 -25.82
CA PRO A 33 -0.74 -1.14 -25.34
C PRO A 33 0.43 -1.87 -24.64
N ARG A 34 1.55 -1.19 -24.39
CA ARG A 34 2.65 -1.71 -23.56
C ARG A 34 2.46 -1.23 -22.12
N LEU A 35 1.54 -1.88 -21.42
CA LEU A 35 1.30 -1.59 -20.01
C LEU A 35 2.63 -1.69 -19.22
N PRO A 36 3.03 -0.65 -18.46
CA PRO A 36 4.33 -0.61 -17.76
C PRO A 36 4.39 -1.56 -16.55
N PHE A 37 3.41 -2.46 -16.40
CA PHE A 37 3.27 -3.35 -15.25
C PHE A 37 4.48 -4.27 -15.05
N SER A 38 5.16 -4.69 -16.13
CA SER A 38 6.36 -5.53 -16.05
C SER A 38 7.65 -4.74 -15.81
N GLN A 39 7.61 -3.40 -15.80
CA GLN A 39 8.78 -2.57 -15.54
C GLN A 39 9.10 -2.57 -14.04
N SER A 40 10.37 -2.36 -13.71
CA SER A 40 10.81 -2.20 -12.33
C SER A 40 10.06 -1.06 -11.64
N ALA A 41 9.61 -1.30 -10.41
CA ALA A 41 8.90 -0.31 -9.61
C ALA A 41 9.82 0.81 -9.13
N THR A 42 11.13 0.59 -9.11
CA THR A 42 12.13 1.54 -8.61
C THR A 42 13.34 1.65 -9.52
N GLU A 43 14.01 2.80 -9.45
CA GLU A 43 15.31 3.08 -10.06
C GLU A 43 16.25 3.65 -8.98
N PRO A 44 17.35 2.97 -8.62
CA PRO A 44 17.73 1.62 -9.06
C PRO A 44 16.72 0.55 -8.60
N ALA A 45 16.64 -0.55 -9.34
CA ALA A 45 15.67 -1.61 -9.09
C ALA A 45 15.94 -2.37 -7.77
N LEU A 46 14.91 -2.49 -6.94
CA LEU A 46 14.99 -3.14 -5.63
C LEU A 46 14.37 -4.55 -5.63
N PRO A 47 14.92 -5.50 -4.84
CA PRO A 47 14.43 -6.87 -4.75
C PRO A 47 13.25 -7.05 -3.79
N TYR A 48 12.93 -6.04 -2.98
CA TYR A 48 11.72 -5.99 -2.14
C TYR A 48 11.39 -4.54 -1.79
N LEU A 49 10.15 -4.28 -1.38
CA LEU A 49 9.72 -2.99 -0.82
C LEU A 49 8.89 -3.19 0.45
N GLU A 50 9.03 -2.26 1.40
CA GLU A 50 8.15 -2.12 2.56
C GLU A 50 7.21 -0.92 2.35
N ILE A 51 5.91 -1.18 2.28
CA ILE A 51 4.91 -0.12 2.17
C ILE A 51 4.28 0.13 3.54
N THR A 52 4.30 1.38 3.97
CA THR A 52 3.75 1.84 5.25
C THR A 52 2.52 2.72 5.01
N HIS A 53 1.65 2.80 5.99
CA HIS A 53 0.53 3.74 5.96
C HIS A 53 0.20 4.20 7.40
N PRO A 54 -0.03 5.49 7.67
CA PRO A 54 -0.24 5.99 9.03
C PRO A 54 -1.40 5.31 9.80
N ARG A 55 -2.44 4.88 9.08
CA ARG A 55 -3.59 4.16 9.65
C ARG A 55 -3.42 2.65 9.74
N LEU A 56 -2.33 2.09 9.22
CA LEU A 56 -2.05 0.66 9.31
C LEU A 56 -0.93 0.41 10.32
N PRO A 57 -1.15 -0.45 11.33
CA PRO A 57 -0.07 -0.90 12.22
C PRO A 57 0.91 -1.84 11.51
N TRP A 58 0.52 -2.41 10.37
CA TRP A 58 1.33 -3.35 9.60
C TRP A 58 2.14 -2.64 8.52
N LYS A 59 3.36 -3.13 8.30
CA LYS A 59 4.08 -2.92 7.04
C LYS A 59 3.59 -3.93 6.02
N LEU A 60 3.34 -3.49 4.79
CA LEU A 60 3.04 -4.37 3.67
C LEU A 60 4.35 -4.72 2.99
N ILE A 61 4.77 -5.99 3.09
CA ILE A 61 6.00 -6.47 2.47
C ILE A 61 5.67 -6.92 1.05
N ILE A 62 6.35 -6.33 0.06
CA ILE A 62 6.19 -6.65 -1.35
C ILE A 62 7.45 -7.32 -1.86
N GLN A 63 7.27 -8.51 -2.43
CA GLN A 63 8.30 -9.30 -3.08
C GLN A 63 7.93 -9.52 -4.55
N PRO A 64 8.92 -9.74 -5.43
CA PRO A 64 8.66 -10.07 -6.82
C PRO A 64 7.85 -11.37 -6.95
N THR A 65 6.90 -11.40 -7.89
CA THR A 65 6.11 -12.61 -8.18
C THR A 65 6.94 -13.68 -8.90
N VAL A 66 7.95 -13.27 -9.68
CA VAL A 66 8.86 -14.17 -10.40
C VAL A 66 10.05 -14.53 -9.51
N SER A 67 10.64 -15.71 -9.72
CA SER A 67 11.64 -16.39 -8.86
C SER A 67 12.86 -15.57 -8.40
N ARG A 68 13.60 -16.13 -7.43
CA ARG A 68 14.74 -15.52 -6.71
C ARG A 68 15.74 -14.83 -7.65
N GLY A 69 16.08 -13.56 -7.36
CA GLY A 69 16.99 -12.73 -8.14
C GLY A 69 16.30 -11.70 -9.03
N SER A 70 14.97 -11.73 -9.09
CA SER A 70 14.15 -10.73 -9.77
C SER A 70 13.98 -9.44 -8.95
N THR A 71 13.55 -8.38 -9.62
CA THR A 71 13.27 -7.07 -9.03
C THR A 71 11.76 -6.86 -8.91
N VAL A 72 11.34 -6.03 -7.96
CA VAL A 72 9.93 -5.71 -7.78
C VAL A 72 9.45 -4.88 -8.96
N THR A 73 8.37 -5.33 -9.60
CA THR A 73 7.72 -4.64 -10.72
C THR A 73 6.55 -3.78 -10.27
N VAL A 74 6.06 -2.91 -11.17
CA VAL A 74 4.83 -2.14 -10.94
C VAL A 74 3.64 -3.08 -10.67
N ALA A 75 3.55 -4.22 -11.37
CA ALA A 75 2.52 -5.23 -11.13
C ALA A 75 2.58 -5.79 -9.70
N ASP A 76 3.78 -6.13 -9.25
CA ASP A 76 4.01 -6.69 -7.91
C ASP A 76 3.54 -5.73 -6.81
N ILE A 77 3.76 -4.42 -7.01
CA ILE A 77 3.31 -3.39 -6.06
C ILE A 77 1.79 -3.34 -5.99
N LEU A 78 1.11 -3.20 -7.13
CA LEU A 78 -0.34 -3.06 -7.16
C LEU A 78 -1.03 -4.33 -6.64
N ALA A 79 -0.58 -5.50 -7.10
CA ALA A 79 -1.10 -6.79 -6.66
C ALA A 79 -0.79 -7.05 -5.19
N GLY A 80 0.44 -6.74 -4.75
CA GLY A 80 0.90 -6.94 -3.38
C GLY A 80 0.18 -6.06 -2.37
N ILE A 81 -0.03 -4.78 -2.67
CA ILE A 81 -0.85 -3.88 -1.84
C ILE A 81 -2.28 -4.41 -1.74
N HIS A 82 -2.90 -4.74 -2.88
CA HIS A 82 -4.26 -5.26 -2.91
C HIS A 82 -4.41 -6.56 -2.10
N ALA A 83 -3.48 -7.51 -2.25
CA ALA A 83 -3.49 -8.77 -1.50
C ALA A 83 -3.35 -8.53 0.01
N ASN A 84 -2.38 -7.72 0.42
CA ASN A 84 -2.14 -7.38 1.83
C ASN A 84 -3.33 -6.67 2.47
N LEU A 85 -3.96 -5.71 1.77
CA LEU A 85 -5.12 -4.98 2.29
C LEU A 85 -6.36 -5.89 2.44
N ARG A 86 -6.43 -6.99 1.68
CA ARG A 86 -7.52 -7.97 1.76
C ARG A 86 -7.32 -9.06 2.81
N THR A 87 -6.15 -9.11 3.45
CA THR A 87 -5.88 -10.05 4.55
C THR A 87 -6.85 -9.80 5.70
N ASN A 88 -7.40 -10.89 6.24
CA ASN A 88 -8.28 -10.86 7.40
C ASN A 88 -7.51 -10.42 8.64
N VAL A 89 -8.19 -9.69 9.53
CA VAL A 89 -7.63 -9.23 10.79
C VAL A 89 -8.15 -10.14 11.91
N THR A 90 -7.23 -10.63 12.73
CA THR A 90 -7.56 -11.45 13.91
C THR A 90 -8.16 -10.60 15.02
N ALA A 91 -8.86 -11.22 15.97
CA ALA A 91 -9.40 -10.51 17.14
C ALA A 91 -8.29 -9.82 17.96
N LEU A 92 -7.14 -10.48 18.12
CA LEU A 92 -5.99 -9.92 18.83
C LEU A 92 -5.43 -8.68 18.10
N GLU A 93 -5.25 -8.76 16.78
CA GLU A 93 -4.82 -7.61 15.99
C GLU A 93 -5.82 -6.45 16.08
N PHE A 94 -7.13 -6.73 16.06
CA PHE A 94 -8.15 -5.68 16.23
C PHE A 94 -8.12 -5.03 17.61
N GLN A 95 -7.90 -5.82 18.66
CA GLN A 95 -7.73 -5.31 20.02
C GLN A 95 -6.47 -4.45 20.15
N MET A 96 -5.33 -4.92 19.64
CA MET A 96 -4.06 -4.20 19.74
C MET A 96 -4.02 -2.93 18.87
N ALA A 97 -4.52 -3.01 17.64
CA ALA A 97 -4.44 -1.91 16.68
C ALA A 97 -5.53 -0.85 16.86
N GLY A 98 -6.66 -1.25 17.45
CA GLY A 98 -7.77 -0.34 17.77
C GLY A 98 -7.77 0.16 19.21
N GLY A 99 -7.02 -0.46 20.11
CA GLY A 99 -6.93 -0.10 21.52
C GLY A 99 -5.89 0.97 21.84
N ASP A 100 -5.56 1.85 20.88
CA ASP A 100 -4.68 2.99 21.13
C ASP A 100 -5.36 3.92 22.15
N PRO A 101 -4.80 4.13 23.36
CA PRO A 101 -5.39 5.00 24.36
C PRO A 101 -5.55 6.45 23.88
N MET A 102 -4.78 6.85 22.86
CA MET A 102 -4.84 8.18 22.26
C MET A 102 -5.93 8.30 21.19
N ASP A 103 -6.56 7.19 20.78
CA ASP A 103 -7.66 7.14 19.82
C ASP A 103 -8.72 6.09 20.21
N PRO A 104 -9.47 6.32 21.31
CA PRO A 104 -10.45 5.37 21.82
C PRO A 104 -11.64 5.13 20.87
N GLY A 105 -11.81 5.98 19.85
CA GLY A 105 -12.85 5.86 18.82
C GLY A 105 -12.46 4.98 17.63
N ARG A 106 -11.21 4.52 17.55
CA ARG A 106 -10.67 3.86 16.36
C ARG A 106 -11.39 2.55 16.05
N GLN A 107 -11.65 1.72 17.07
CA GLN A 107 -12.36 0.45 16.86
C GLN A 107 -13.74 0.65 16.25
N GLN A 108 -14.49 1.64 16.72
CA GLN A 108 -15.82 1.95 16.20
C GLN A 108 -15.74 2.39 14.73
N ARG A 109 -14.76 3.22 14.36
CA ARG A 109 -14.58 3.67 12.96
C ARG A 109 -14.14 2.54 12.04
N VAL A 110 -13.25 1.66 12.50
CA VAL A 110 -12.86 0.44 11.77
C VAL A 110 -14.06 -0.51 11.59
N THR A 111 -14.88 -0.71 12.63
CA THR A 111 -16.12 -1.49 12.54
C THR A 111 -17.12 -0.86 11.56
N ALA A 112 -17.28 0.46 11.57
CA ALA A 112 -18.14 1.16 10.63
C ALA A 112 -17.66 1.00 9.18
N ALA A 113 -16.34 1.06 8.94
CA ALA A 113 -15.76 0.83 7.62
C ALA A 113 -15.99 -0.60 7.12
N TYR A 114 -15.86 -1.60 8.00
CA TYR A 114 -16.23 -2.99 7.72
C TYR A 114 -17.71 -3.13 7.30
N GLN A 115 -18.60 -2.53 8.07
CA GLN A 115 -20.04 -2.56 7.78
C GLN A 115 -20.35 -1.89 6.43
N ALA A 116 -19.73 -0.74 6.16
CA ALA A 116 -19.86 -0.02 4.89
C ALA A 116 -19.31 -0.83 3.71
N ARG A 117 -18.20 -1.57 3.88
CA ARG A 117 -17.69 -2.48 2.85
C ARG A 117 -18.70 -3.60 2.56
N CYS A 118 -19.24 -4.22 3.60
CA CYS A 118 -20.20 -5.32 3.45
C CYS A 118 -21.56 -4.86 2.91
N SER A 119 -21.99 -3.62 3.16
CA SER A 119 -23.26 -3.09 2.65
C SER A 119 -23.24 -2.80 1.15
N ARG A 120 -22.06 -2.58 0.55
CA ARG A 120 -21.89 -2.43 -0.91
C ARG A 120 -22.20 -3.72 -1.69
N ILE A 121 -22.25 -4.87 -1.02
CA ILE A 121 -22.59 -6.15 -1.63
C ILE A 121 -24.11 -6.33 -1.53
N PRO A 122 -24.80 -6.60 -2.66
CA PRO A 122 -26.23 -6.90 -2.65
C PRO A 122 -26.59 -8.01 -1.65
N TYR A 123 -27.78 -7.92 -1.07
CA TYR A 123 -28.29 -8.95 -0.15
C TYR A 123 -28.29 -10.33 -0.81
N GLY A 124 -27.92 -11.36 -0.05
CA GLY A 124 -27.88 -12.74 -0.52
C GLY A 124 -26.62 -13.49 -0.09
N GLU A 125 -26.35 -14.61 -0.75
CA GLU A 125 -25.25 -15.51 -0.41
C GLU A 125 -23.88 -14.83 -0.50
N ALA A 126 -23.68 -13.93 -1.48
CA ALA A 126 -22.45 -13.17 -1.65
C ALA A 126 -22.14 -12.28 -0.44
N ARG A 127 -23.15 -11.59 0.12
CA ARG A 127 -22.99 -10.79 1.34
C ARG A 127 -22.71 -11.66 2.55
N ASN A 128 -23.41 -12.79 2.69
CA ASN A 128 -23.16 -13.74 3.79
C ASN A 128 -21.73 -14.29 3.74
N LYS A 129 -21.22 -14.61 2.55
CA LYS A 129 -19.82 -15.01 2.34
C LYS A 129 -18.83 -13.91 2.72
N GLU A 130 -19.14 -12.65 2.42
CA GLU A 130 -18.25 -11.53 2.80
C GLU A 130 -18.29 -11.25 4.30
N LEU A 131 -19.46 -11.29 4.94
CA LEU A 131 -19.62 -11.14 6.39
C LEU A 131 -18.83 -12.21 7.16
N LYS A 132 -18.84 -13.46 6.68
CA LYS A 132 -18.07 -14.57 7.28
C LYS A 132 -16.55 -14.38 7.22
N LYS A 133 -16.04 -13.52 6.32
CA LYS A 133 -14.61 -13.18 6.29
C LYS A 133 -14.26 -12.20 7.41
N GLY A 134 -15.22 -11.48 7.97
CA GLY A 134 -14.98 -10.50 9.03
C GLY A 134 -14.13 -9.31 8.56
N LEU A 135 -13.43 -8.72 9.52
CA LEU A 135 -12.55 -7.56 9.33
C LEU A 135 -11.35 -7.89 8.45
N LYS A 136 -10.98 -6.92 7.63
CA LYS A 136 -9.79 -6.95 6.77
C LYS A 136 -8.94 -5.72 7.01
N ARG A 137 -7.65 -5.78 6.66
CA ARG A 137 -6.71 -4.66 6.85
C ARG A 137 -7.18 -3.38 6.13
N ILE A 138 -7.90 -3.50 5.01
CA ILE A 138 -8.50 -2.35 4.32
C ILE A 138 -9.52 -1.58 5.18
N ASP A 139 -10.17 -2.23 6.14
CA ASP A 139 -11.14 -1.58 7.03
C ASP A 139 -10.45 -0.60 8.01
N PHE A 140 -9.16 -0.81 8.28
CA PHE A 140 -8.31 0.12 9.04
C PHE A 140 -7.97 1.40 8.29
N LEU A 141 -8.28 1.48 6.99
CA LEU A 141 -8.19 2.73 6.24
C LEU A 141 -9.42 3.63 6.46
N GLU A 142 -10.45 3.14 7.15
CA GLU A 142 -11.60 3.96 7.60
C GLU A 142 -12.31 4.69 6.44
N GLY A 143 -12.36 4.06 5.26
CA GLY A 143 -12.95 4.63 4.04
C GLY A 143 -12.01 5.47 3.19
N VAL A 144 -10.80 5.76 3.67
CA VAL A 144 -9.72 6.46 2.93
C VAL A 144 -8.90 5.43 2.16
N ASN A 145 -9.53 4.78 1.18
CA ASN A 145 -8.99 3.59 0.49
C ASN A 145 -8.82 3.73 -1.02
N MET A 146 -8.87 4.95 -1.56
CA MET A 146 -8.50 5.24 -2.94
C MET A 146 -6.98 5.41 -3.04
N PHE A 147 -6.31 4.67 -3.93
CA PHE A 147 -4.87 4.75 -4.13
C PHE A 147 -4.49 6.06 -4.84
N GLU A 148 -3.60 6.85 -4.25
CA GLU A 148 -3.09 8.09 -4.86
C GLU A 148 -1.62 7.99 -5.28
N GLY A 149 -0.92 6.96 -4.83
CA GLY A 149 0.49 6.74 -5.13
C GLY A 149 1.31 6.36 -3.91
N LEU A 150 2.63 6.36 -4.10
CA LEU A 150 3.66 6.08 -3.12
C LEU A 150 4.56 7.30 -2.99
N ALA A 151 4.88 7.66 -1.74
CA ALA A 151 5.80 8.73 -1.42
C ALA A 151 7.05 8.17 -0.72
N ASN A 152 8.20 8.81 -1.00
CA ASN A 152 9.46 8.50 -0.33
C ASN A 152 9.34 8.70 1.20
N THR A 153 10.13 7.93 1.94
CA THR A 153 10.29 8.12 3.39
C THR A 153 11.75 8.40 3.74
N LYS A 154 11.97 8.88 4.96
CA LYS A 154 13.33 9.06 5.52
C LYS A 154 13.92 7.79 6.13
N TYR A 155 13.20 6.68 6.11
CA TYR A 155 13.54 5.46 6.84
C TYR A 155 14.33 4.44 6.02
N GLY A 156 14.48 4.69 4.71
CA GLY A 156 15.29 3.86 3.81
C GLY A 156 14.75 3.88 2.38
N ALA A 157 15.62 3.60 1.42
CA ALA A 157 15.28 3.56 -0.01
C ALA A 157 14.22 2.53 -0.40
N HIS A 158 14.05 1.49 0.42
CA HIS A 158 13.07 0.41 0.22
C HIS A 158 11.75 0.66 0.97
N ILE A 159 11.65 1.75 1.75
CA ILE A 159 10.48 2.04 2.58
C ILE A 159 9.69 3.20 1.97
N TRP A 160 8.47 2.91 1.55
CA TRP A 160 7.57 3.86 0.89
C TRP A 160 6.30 4.06 1.72
N CYS A 161 5.72 5.25 1.65
CA CYS A 161 4.44 5.57 2.28
C CYS A 161 3.34 5.48 1.22
N LEU A 162 2.37 4.59 1.43
CA LEU A 162 1.13 4.58 0.67
C LEU A 162 0.36 5.88 0.94
N LYS A 163 -0.07 6.54 -0.13
CA LYS A 163 -0.97 7.69 -0.09
C LYS A 163 -2.35 7.23 -0.52
N THR A 164 -3.33 7.61 0.29
CA THR A 164 -4.73 7.33 0.00
C THR A 164 -5.60 8.54 0.30
N THR A 165 -6.71 8.60 -0.42
CA THR A 165 -7.79 9.55 -0.17
C THR A 165 -9.12 8.83 -0.04
N ALA A 166 -10.14 9.57 0.41
CA ALA A 166 -11.52 9.11 0.40
C ALA A 166 -12.08 9.24 -1.02
N LEU A 167 -13.03 8.37 -1.37
CA LEU A 167 -13.80 8.55 -2.60
C LEU A 167 -14.65 9.81 -2.43
N THR A 168 -14.30 10.89 -3.13
CA THR A 168 -15.14 12.10 -3.21
C THR A 168 -16.44 11.73 -3.93
N SER A 169 -17.57 11.91 -3.24
CA SER A 169 -18.92 11.73 -3.81
C SER A 169 -19.33 12.94 -4.63
#